data_AF-A0AAD0YUV7-F1
#
_entry.id   AF-A0AAD0YUV7-F1
#
_cell.length_a   1.000
_cell.length_b   1.000
_cell.length_c   1.000
_cell.angle_alpha   90.00
_cell.angle_beta   90.00
_cell.angle_gamma   90.00
#
_symmetry.space_group_name_H-M   'P 1'
#
loop_
_entity.id
_entity.type
_entity.pdbx_description
1 polymer ?
#
loop_
_entity_poly.entity_id
_entity_poly.type
_entity_poly.pdbx_seq_one_letter_code
_entity_poly.pdbx_strand_id
1 'polypeptide(L)'
;MNHKHKKGWIFLLLCPPLILAAVTWIVMSLWNCLLPEILGVKAITFWQAMGILILSKILFGGFHFGKGMRDFKERKMREKMRSWSPEEREKFKEVWRNKCSGGFFNRNNE
;
A
#
# COMPACT_ATOMS: atom_id res chain seq x y z
N MET A 1 6.81 26.69 -7.73
CA MET A 1 6.21 25.92 -6.60
C MET A 1 5.37 24.77 -7.17
N ASN A 2 5.72 23.52 -6.89
CA ASN A 2 5.26 22.33 -7.63
C ASN A 2 3.86 21.85 -7.18
N HIS A 3 2.79 22.27 -7.87
CA HIS A 3 1.40 21.94 -7.51
C HIS A 3 0.94 20.51 -7.88
N LYS A 4 1.71 19.75 -8.66
CA LYS A 4 1.28 18.42 -9.12
C LYS A 4 1.34 17.33 -8.04
N HIS A 5 2.28 17.43 -7.11
CA HIS A 5 2.43 16.44 -6.02
C HIS A 5 1.37 16.55 -4.92
N LYS A 6 0.81 17.75 -4.66
CA LYS A 6 -0.20 17.93 -3.61
C LYS A 6 -1.50 17.17 -3.90
N LYS A 7 -1.95 17.14 -5.17
CA LYS A 7 -3.20 16.44 -5.55
C LYS A 7 -3.11 14.92 -5.38
N GLY A 8 -1.98 14.31 -5.73
CA GLY A 8 -1.76 12.87 -5.55
C GLY A 8 -1.69 12.44 -4.08
N TRP A 9 -1.08 13.25 -3.22
CA TRP A 9 -0.98 12.95 -1.78
C TRP A 9 -2.32 13.15 -1.06
N ILE A 10 -3.08 14.18 -1.44
CA ILE A 10 -4.45 14.41 -0.98
C ILE A 10 -5.35 13.22 -1.36
N PHE A 11 -5.29 12.74 -2.60
CA PHE A 11 -6.06 11.57 -3.02
C PHE A 11 -5.67 10.31 -2.25
N LEU A 12 -4.37 10.09 -2.03
CA LEU A 12 -3.87 8.95 -1.26
C LEU A 12 -4.29 8.98 0.23
N LEU A 13 -4.47 10.17 0.80
CA LEU A 13 -4.98 10.34 2.18
C LEU A 13 -6.51 10.25 2.28
N LEU A 14 -7.26 10.69 1.25
CA LEU A 14 -8.73 10.72 1.27
C LEU A 14 -9.39 9.41 0.81
N CYS A 15 -8.76 8.67 -0.09
CA CYS A 15 -9.35 7.45 -0.63
C CYS A 15 -9.53 6.33 0.42
N PRO A 16 -8.54 6.05 1.30
CA PRO A 16 -8.66 5.00 2.31
C PRO A 16 -9.81 5.22 3.33
N PRO A 17 -9.98 6.40 3.96
CA PRO A 17 -11.08 6.60 4.89
C PRO A 17 -12.45 6.57 4.20
N LEU A 18 -12.54 7.01 2.93
CA LEU A 18 -13.78 6.92 2.15
C LEU A 18 -14.20 5.46 1.92
N ILE A 19 -13.24 4.63 1.49
CA ILE A 19 -13.48 3.18 1.29
C ILE A 19 -13.87 2.53 2.61
N LEU A 20 -13.17 2.84 3.70
CA LEU A 20 -13.47 2.28 5.01
C LEU A 20 -14.87 2.67 5.48
N ALA A 21 -15.26 3.94 5.33
CA ALA A 21 -16.59 4.41 5.67
C ALA A 21 -17.70 3.70 4.84
N ALA A 22 -17.47 3.53 3.53
CA ALA A 22 -18.41 2.82 2.67
C ALA A 22 -18.57 1.35 3.09
N VAL A 23 -17.47 0.66 3.40
CA VAL A 23 -17.51 -0.73 3.88
C VAL A 23 -18.20 -0.82 5.24
N THR A 24 -17.91 0.08 6.17
CA THR A 24 -18.59 0.16 7.47
C THR A 24 -20.09 0.34 7.31
N TRP A 25 -20.53 1.21 6.39
CA TRP A 25 -21.94 1.44 6.13
C TRP A 25 -22.66 0.18 5.64
N ILE A 26 -22.05 -0.54 4.70
CA ILE A 26 -22.60 -1.79 4.16
C ILE A 26 -22.76 -2.81 5.29
N VAL A 27 -21.73 -2.99 6.12
CA VAL A 27 -21.75 -3.94 7.25
C VAL A 27 -22.80 -3.56 8.28
N MET A 28 -22.92 -2.28 8.64
CA MET A 28 -23.96 -1.79 9.54
C MET A 28 -25.37 -2.06 9.00
N SER A 29 -25.59 -1.77 7.71
CA SER A 29 -26.89 -1.95 7.07
C SER A 29 -27.29 -3.43 7.01
N LEU A 30 -26.36 -4.30 6.59
CA LEU A 30 -26.58 -5.74 6.58
C LEU A 30 -26.82 -6.29 7.98
N TRP A 31 -26.04 -5.85 8.97
CA TRP A 31 -26.23 -6.26 10.36
C TRP A 31 -27.63 -5.90 10.83
N ASN A 32 -28.05 -4.65 10.64
CA ASN A 32 -29.33 -4.16 11.16
C ASN A 32 -30.55 -4.75 10.44
N CYS A 33 -30.40 -5.18 9.18
CA CYS A 33 -31.46 -5.89 8.46
C CYS A 33 -31.53 -7.39 8.82
N LEU A 34 -30.40 -8.08 8.91
CA LEU A 34 -30.39 -9.54 9.02
C LEU A 34 -30.37 -10.05 10.46
N LEU A 35 -29.48 -9.51 11.30
CA LEU A 35 -29.18 -10.12 12.59
C LEU A 35 -30.27 -9.90 13.65
N PRO A 36 -30.89 -8.71 13.76
CA PRO A 36 -32.06 -8.53 14.61
C PRO A 36 -33.23 -9.42 14.23
N GLU A 37 -33.46 -9.62 12.92
CA GLU A 37 -34.59 -10.42 12.43
C GLU A 37 -34.36 -11.92 12.63
N ILE A 38 -33.15 -12.42 12.39
CA ILE A 38 -32.85 -13.85 12.44
C ILE A 38 -32.46 -14.32 13.84
N LEU A 39 -31.68 -13.52 14.58
CA LEU A 39 -31.08 -13.91 15.86
C LEU A 39 -31.63 -13.13 17.07
N GLY A 40 -32.51 -12.16 16.86
CA GLY A 40 -33.03 -11.31 17.94
C GLY A 40 -31.97 -10.44 18.63
N VAL A 41 -30.80 -10.25 18.00
CA VAL A 41 -29.73 -9.43 18.56
C VAL A 41 -29.96 -7.94 18.31
N LYS A 42 -29.37 -7.08 19.14
CA LYS A 42 -29.54 -5.63 19.01
C LYS A 42 -28.91 -5.10 17.73
N ALA A 43 -29.57 -4.09 17.15
CA ALA A 43 -29.00 -3.29 16.08
C ALA A 43 -27.71 -2.60 16.56
N ILE A 44 -26.76 -2.44 15.64
CA ILE A 44 -25.48 -1.79 15.90
C ILE A 44 -25.43 -0.40 15.25
N THR A 45 -24.69 0.49 15.90
CA THR A 45 -24.38 1.82 15.38
C THR A 45 -23.15 1.78 14.46
N PHE A 46 -22.95 2.86 13.69
CA PHE A 46 -21.80 3.00 12.80
C PHE A 46 -20.46 2.78 13.52
N TRP A 47 -20.30 3.35 14.72
CA TRP A 47 -19.09 3.20 15.52
C TRP A 47 -18.85 1.77 16.00
N GLN A 48 -19.91 1.03 16.31
CA GLN A 48 -19.80 -0.39 16.68
C GLN A 48 -19.40 -1.25 15.47
N ALA A 49 -20.04 -1.04 14.31
CA ALA A 49 -19.67 -1.72 13.07
C ALA A 49 -18.22 -1.45 12.68
N MET A 50 -17.78 -0.19 12.81
CA MET A 50 -16.39 0.20 12.54
C MET A 50 -15.41 -0.46 13.53
N GLY A 51 -15.75 -0.48 14.82
CA GLY A 51 -14.96 -1.15 15.85
C GLY A 51 -14.78 -2.64 15.57
N ILE A 52 -15.86 -3.34 15.20
CA ILE A 52 -15.82 -4.76 14.81
C ILE A 52 -14.91 -4.95 13.60
N LEU A 53 -15.06 -4.13 12.56
CA LEU A 53 -14.23 -4.22 11.36
C LEU A 53 -12.75 -4.00 11.65
N ILE A 54 -12.40 -2.98 12.45
CA ILE A 54 -11.02 -2.71 12.86
C ILE A 54 -10.47 -3.90 13.66
N LEU A 55 -11.25 -4.42 14.62
CA LEU A 55 -10.86 -5.56 15.44
C LEU A 55 -10.64 -6.81 14.60
N SER A 56 -11.56 -7.14 13.67
CA SER A 56 -11.38 -8.23 12.70
C SER A 56 -10.14 -8.01 11.82
N LYS A 57 -9.84 -6.77 11.43
CA LYS A 57 -8.63 -6.43 10.66
C LYS A 57 -7.36 -6.69 11.46
N ILE A 58 -7.37 -6.39 12.77
CA ILE A 58 -6.24 -6.63 13.67
C ILE A 58 -6.05 -8.13 13.90
N LEU A 59 -7.14 -8.87 14.15
CA LEU A 59 -7.10 -10.29 14.48
C LEU A 59 -6.80 -11.18 13.27
N PHE A 60 -7.45 -10.93 12.12
CA PHE A 60 -7.36 -11.78 10.94
C PHE A 60 -6.50 -11.18 9.82
N GLY A 61 -6.39 -9.85 9.78
CA GLY A 61 -5.76 -9.12 8.68
C GLY A 61 -4.31 -8.72 8.93
N GLY A 62 -3.59 -9.45 9.78
CA GLY A 62 -2.25 -9.14 10.30
C GLY A 62 -1.35 -8.38 9.33
N PHE A 63 -0.64 -7.37 9.86
CA PHE A 63 0.16 -6.30 9.22
C PHE A 63 0.97 -6.65 7.95
N HIS A 64 0.34 -7.14 6.89
CA HIS A 64 0.92 -7.33 5.56
C HIS A 64 0.67 -6.09 4.70
N PHE A 65 0.91 -4.90 5.25
CA PHE A 65 0.92 -3.67 4.46
C PHE A 65 2.26 -3.59 3.71
N GLY A 66 2.29 -4.11 2.48
CA GLY A 66 3.28 -3.70 1.48
C GLY A 66 4.40 -4.68 1.11
N LYS A 67 4.43 -5.90 1.66
CA LYS A 67 5.47 -6.88 1.27
C LYS A 67 5.23 -7.44 -0.14
N GLY A 68 3.99 -7.75 -0.51
CA GLY A 68 3.69 -8.41 -1.79
C GLY A 68 4.10 -7.62 -3.05
N MET A 69 3.90 -6.30 -3.07
CA MET A 69 4.17 -5.48 -4.26
C MET A 69 5.67 -5.10 -4.37
N ARG A 70 6.35 -4.91 -3.23
CA ARG A 70 7.82 -4.77 -3.20
C ARG A 70 8.50 -6.09 -3.56
N ASP A 71 8.07 -7.20 -2.97
CA ASP A 71 8.63 -8.53 -3.25
C ASP A 71 8.44 -8.89 -4.73
N PHE A 72 7.27 -8.61 -5.31
CA PHE A 72 7.04 -8.85 -6.74
C PHE A 72 7.98 -8.02 -7.62
N LYS A 73 8.16 -6.73 -7.31
CA LYS A 73 9.05 -5.84 -8.07
C LYS A 73 10.52 -6.25 -7.91
N GLU A 74 10.94 -6.64 -6.71
CA GLU A 74 12.27 -7.16 -6.44
C GLU A 74 12.52 -8.49 -7.16
N ARG A 75 11.55 -9.42 -7.14
CA ARG A 75 11.66 -10.69 -7.88
C ARG A 75 11.79 -10.46 -9.38
N LYS A 76 10.95 -9.60 -9.96
CA LYS A 76 11.00 -9.25 -11.38
C LYS A 76 12.33 -8.60 -11.77
N MET A 77 12.90 -7.74 -10.91
CA MET A 77 14.20 -7.13 -11.15
C MET A 77 15.33 -8.17 -11.07
N ARG A 78 15.28 -9.08 -10.08
CA ARG A 78 16.25 -10.18 -9.94
C ARG A 78 16.23 -11.13 -11.14
N GLU A 79 15.05 -11.49 -11.62
CA GLU A 79 14.89 -12.32 -12.83
C GLU A 79 15.46 -11.64 -14.07
N LYS A 80 15.13 -10.35 -14.28
CA LYS A 80 15.65 -9.57 -15.41
C LYS A 80 17.18 -9.44 -15.38
N MET A 81 17.78 -9.31 -14.19
CA MET A 81 19.23 -9.21 -14.06
C MET A 81 19.94 -10.56 -14.33
N ARG A 82 19.27 -11.69 -14.08
CA ARG A 82 19.79 -13.02 -14.44
C ARG A 82 19.88 -13.23 -15.95
N SER A 83 18.93 -12.68 -16.72
CA SER A 83 18.89 -12.86 -18.18
C SER A 83 19.80 -11.91 -18.98
N TRP A 84 20.55 -11.02 -18.34
CA TRP A 84 21.46 -10.10 -19.04
C TRP A 84 22.78 -10.76 -19.43
N SER A 85 23.22 -10.44 -20.65
CA SER A 85 24.54 -10.81 -21.19
C SER A 85 25.67 -10.05 -20.47
N PRO A 86 26.92 -10.53 -20.52
CA PRO A 86 28.05 -9.86 -19.85
C PRO A 86 28.23 -8.40 -20.30
N GLU A 87 28.07 -8.10 -21.60
CA GLU A 87 28.18 -6.74 -22.13
C GLU A 87 27.07 -5.79 -21.62
N GLU A 88 25.83 -6.29 -21.48
CA GLU A 88 24.72 -5.50 -20.93
C GLU A 88 24.89 -5.19 -19.44
N ARG A 89 25.49 -6.13 -18.68
CA ARG A 89 25.79 -5.93 -17.26
C ARG A 89 26.85 -4.86 -17.03
N GLU A 90 27.84 -4.77 -17.90
CA GLU A 90 28.88 -3.73 -17.83
C GLU A 90 28.31 -2.34 -18.13
N LYS A 91 27.53 -2.20 -19.21
CA LYS A 91 26.80 -0.96 -19.53
C LYS A 91 25.88 -0.54 -18.39
N PHE A 92 25.18 -1.49 -17.77
CA PHE A 92 24.33 -1.19 -16.62
C PHE A 92 25.14 -0.73 -15.41
N LYS A 93 26.26 -1.39 -15.09
CA LYS A 93 27.19 -0.98 -14.00
C LYS A 93 27.72 0.43 -14.23
N GLU A 94 28.08 0.77 -15.46
CA GLU A 94 28.61 2.08 -15.83
C GLU A 94 27.54 3.18 -15.66
N VAL A 95 26.32 2.95 -16.18
CA VAL A 95 25.18 3.86 -15.98
C VAL A 95 24.84 4.01 -14.50
N TRP A 96 24.88 2.93 -13.72
CA TRP A 96 24.60 2.96 -12.28
C TRP A 96 25.70 3.71 -11.52
N ARG A 97 26.97 3.50 -11.88
CA ARG A 97 28.12 4.23 -11.33
C ARG A 97 28.02 5.72 -11.63
N ASN A 98 27.71 6.11 -12.87
CA ASN A 98 27.52 7.50 -13.26
C ASN A 98 26.32 8.16 -12.58
N LYS A 99 25.31 7.38 -12.19
CA LYS A 99 24.13 7.89 -11.49
C LYS A 99 24.33 7.97 -9.98
N CYS A 100 25.14 7.08 -9.39
CA CYS A 100 25.50 7.09 -7.97
C CYS A 100 26.74 7.93 -7.64
N SER A 101 27.57 8.27 -8.63
CA SER A 101 28.65 9.26 -8.49
C SER A 101 28.14 10.69 -8.34
N GLY A 102 26.85 10.93 -8.61
CA GLY A 102 26.15 12.19 -8.32
C GLY A 102 25.39 12.19 -6.98
N GLY A 103 25.52 11.13 -6.17
CA GLY A 103 24.98 11.08 -4.82
C GLY A 103 25.88 11.85 -3.83
N PHE A 104 25.24 12.46 -2.83
CA PHE A 104 25.72 13.30 -1.72
C PHE A 104 27.15 13.13 -1.15
N PHE A 105 27.87 12.05 -1.47
CA PHE A 105 29.19 11.71 -0.93
C PHE A 105 30.38 11.84 -1.92
N ASN A 106 30.18 12.30 -3.16
CA ASN A 106 31.28 12.49 -4.11
C ASN A 106 31.56 13.98 -4.35
N ARG A 107 32.01 14.65 -3.29
CA ARG A 107 32.60 15.99 -3.34
C ARG A 107 33.97 15.84 -2.69
N ASN A 108 34.96 15.46 -3.50
CA ASN A 108 36.42 15.72 -3.36
C ASN A 108 37.16 14.66 -4.18
N ASN A 109 37.69 15.08 -5.33
CA ASN A 109 38.93 14.62 -5.97
C ASN A 109 39.12 15.55 -7.18
N GLU A 110 39.64 16.74 -6.90
CA GLU A 110 40.48 17.49 -7.83
C GLU A 110 41.82 16.77 -7.98
#